data_AF-A0A6N7F312-F1
#
_entry.id   AF-A0A6N7F312-F1
#
_cell.length_a   1.000
_cell.length_b   1.000
_cell.length_c   1.000
_cell.angle_alpha   90.00
_cell.angle_beta   90.00
_cell.angle_gamma   90.00
#
_symmetry.space_group_name_H-M   'P 1'
#
loop_
_entity.id
_entity.type
_entity.pdbx_description
1 polymer ?
#
loop_
_entity_poly.entity_id
_entity_poly.type
_entity_poly.pdbx_seq_one_letter_code
_entity_poly.pdbx_strand_id
1 'polypeptide(L)'
;MSSSDAGKAPTPEADATSLDELAERVFEIAERALDADRTDQLSDEAIQKLLTAGARLFARKTELEDRLFLPFVSRQVCTATDVCQTATEMLRAVDLNTFDLAMWYSRPRPDDAP
;
A
#
# COMPACT_ATOMS: atom_id res chain seq x y z
N MET A 1 15.74 -2.15 -50.49
CA MET A 1 14.36 -1.93 -50.00
C MET A 1 14.34 -2.35 -48.53
N SER A 2 13.77 -1.49 -47.70
CA SER A 2 14.03 -1.29 -46.27
C SER A 2 14.03 -2.53 -45.38
N SER A 3 15.08 -2.62 -44.57
CA SER A 3 15.05 -3.22 -43.23
C SER A 3 14.11 -2.38 -42.36
N SER A 4 13.08 -3.00 -41.79
CA SER A 4 12.26 -2.39 -40.75
C SER A 4 12.53 -3.15 -39.46
N ASP A 5 13.56 -2.69 -38.75
CA ASP A 5 13.76 -3.02 -37.35
C ASP A 5 12.68 -2.27 -36.57
N ALA A 6 11.61 -2.98 -36.23
CA ALA A 6 10.54 -2.46 -35.40
C ALA A 6 11.11 -2.26 -34.00
N GLY A 7 11.50 -1.03 -33.70
CA GLY A 7 11.94 -0.61 -32.37
C GLY A 7 10.94 -1.07 -31.32
N LYS A 8 11.34 -2.06 -30.53
CA LYS A 8 10.63 -2.51 -29.34
C LYS A 8 10.51 -1.30 -28.42
N ALA A 9 9.28 -0.82 -28.21
CA ALA A 9 9.00 0.24 -27.26
C ALA A 9 9.66 -0.11 -25.92
N PRO A 10 10.34 0.85 -25.25
CA PRO A 10 10.90 0.58 -23.94
C PRO A 10 9.74 0.18 -23.03
N THR A 11 9.82 -1.04 -22.48
CA THR A 11 8.98 -1.46 -21.36
C THR A 11 9.10 -0.37 -20.30
N PRO A 12 8.00 0.15 -19.72
CA PRO A 12 8.11 1.11 -18.63
C PRO A 12 8.76 0.38 -17.45
N GLU A 13 10.07 0.53 -17.35
CA GLU A 13 10.83 0.20 -16.15
C GLU A 13 10.25 1.15 -15.12
N ALA A 14 9.43 0.62 -14.21
CA ALA A 14 8.98 1.39 -13.07
C ALA A 14 10.25 1.91 -12.41
N ASP A 15 10.43 3.22 -12.38
CA ASP A 15 11.60 3.85 -11.78
C ASP A 15 11.49 3.68 -10.25
N ALA A 16 11.85 2.48 -9.79
CA ALA A 16 11.70 2.06 -8.41
C ALA A 16 12.55 2.94 -7.49
N THR A 17 13.70 3.41 -7.99
CA THR A 17 14.56 4.37 -7.30
C THR A 17 13.83 5.68 -7.02
N SER A 18 13.08 6.22 -7.99
CA SER A 18 12.28 7.43 -7.71
C SER A 18 11.07 7.16 -6.82
N LEU A 19 10.50 5.95 -6.85
CA LEU A 19 9.41 5.59 -5.93
C LEU A 19 9.88 5.54 -4.48
N ASP A 20 11.05 4.95 -4.20
CA ASP A 20 11.60 4.86 -2.84
C ASP A 20 11.90 6.27 -2.27
N GLU A 21 12.50 7.15 -3.08
CA GLU A 21 12.75 8.55 -2.68
C GLU A 21 11.46 9.33 -2.44
N LEU A 22 10.44 9.13 -3.30
CA LEU A 22 9.14 9.76 -3.12
C LEU A 22 8.39 9.22 -1.90
N ALA A 23 8.49 7.92 -1.63
CA ALA A 23 7.89 7.29 -0.47
C ALA A 23 8.47 7.85 0.83
N GLU A 24 9.80 8.00 0.93
CA GLU A 24 10.46 8.63 2.07
C GLU A 24 9.98 10.08 2.26
N ARG A 25 9.97 10.87 1.19
CA ARG A 25 9.52 12.27 1.25
C ARG A 25 8.06 12.40 1.68
N VAL A 26 7.18 11.53 1.19
CA VAL A 26 5.77 11.51 1.57
C VAL A 26 5.63 11.13 3.03
N PHE A 27 6.36 10.11 3.49
CA PHE A 27 6.34 9.65 4.88
C PHE A 27 6.75 10.77 5.84
N GLU A 28 7.87 11.46 5.57
CA GLU A 28 8.30 12.59 6.38
C GLU A 28 7.29 13.76 6.41
N ILE A 29 6.63 14.04 5.28
CA ILE A 29 5.59 15.08 5.22
C ILE A 29 4.38 14.69 6.08
N ALA A 30 3.96 13.43 6.01
CA ALA A 30 2.84 12.92 6.78
C ALA A 30 3.12 12.95 8.29
N GLU A 31 4.28 12.46 8.73
CA GLU A 31 4.67 12.47 10.15
C GLU A 31 4.72 13.90 10.71
N ARG A 32 5.33 14.84 9.97
CA ARG A 32 5.34 16.26 10.37
C ARG A 32 3.95 16.88 10.44
N ALA A 33 3.02 16.47 9.58
CA ALA A 33 1.64 16.96 9.61
C ALA A 33 0.87 16.39 10.80
N LEU A 34 1.08 15.11 11.13
CA LEU A 34 0.51 14.44 12.29
C LEU A 34 1.02 15.05 13.60
N ASP A 35 2.34 15.21 13.75
CA ASP A 35 2.98 15.80 14.94
C ASP A 35 2.52 17.25 15.19
N ALA A 36 2.23 17.97 14.11
CA ALA A 36 1.79 19.36 14.17
C ALA A 36 0.26 19.54 14.28
N ASP A 37 -0.53 18.46 14.21
CA ASP A 37 -2.00 18.49 14.09
C ASP A 37 -2.47 19.38 12.92
N ARG A 38 -1.81 19.28 11.77
CA ARG A 38 -2.07 20.06 10.54
C ARG A 38 -2.40 19.16 9.34
N THR A 39 -3.15 18.10 9.60
CA THR A 39 -3.60 17.16 8.56
C THR A 39 -4.60 17.80 7.59
N ASP A 40 -5.26 18.88 8.00
CA ASP A 40 -6.14 19.73 7.18
C ASP A 40 -5.45 20.33 5.94
N GLN A 41 -4.12 20.42 5.95
CA GLN A 41 -3.32 20.93 4.84
C GLN A 41 -3.05 19.88 3.74
N LEU A 42 -3.32 18.61 4.03
CA LEU A 42 -3.11 17.52 3.09
C LEU A 42 -4.40 17.28 2.30
N SER A 43 -4.29 17.15 0.98
CA SER A 43 -5.44 16.86 0.13
C SER A 43 -5.94 15.42 0.34
N ASP A 44 -7.24 15.27 0.54
CA ASP A 44 -7.91 13.96 0.58
C ASP A 44 -7.57 13.10 -0.63
N GLU A 45 -7.51 13.70 -1.83
CA GLU A 45 -7.18 12.97 -3.07
C GLU A 45 -5.75 12.40 -3.04
N ALA A 46 -4.82 13.15 -2.43
CA ALA A 46 -3.44 12.67 -2.27
C ALA A 46 -3.41 11.44 -1.33
N ILE A 47 -4.11 11.52 -0.20
CA ILE A 47 -4.24 10.41 0.76
C ILE A 47 -4.89 9.19 0.10
N GLN A 48 -5.97 9.39 -0.67
CA GLN A 48 -6.64 8.33 -1.42
C GLN A 48 -5.70 7.64 -2.42
N LYS A 49 -4.90 8.41 -3.17
CA LYS A 49 -3.92 7.86 -4.13
C LYS A 49 -2.85 7.04 -3.43
N LEU A 50 -2.31 7.54 -2.32
CA LEU A 50 -1.30 6.85 -1.51
C LEU A 50 -1.85 5.54 -0.94
N LEU A 51 -3.03 5.58 -0.32
CA LEU A 51 -3.66 4.38 0.23
C LEU A 51 -3.98 3.35 -0.85
N THR A 52 -4.48 3.80 -2.01
CA THR A 52 -4.78 2.94 -3.16
C THR A 52 -3.52 2.26 -3.69
N ALA A 53 -2.44 3.03 -3.91
CA ALA A 53 -1.18 2.50 -4.41
C ALA A 53 -0.55 1.52 -3.40
N GLY A 54 -0.45 1.92 -2.13
CA GLY A 54 0.09 1.11 -1.05
C GLY A 54 -0.66 -0.21 -0.87
N ALA A 55 -2.00 -0.17 -0.76
CA ALA A 55 -2.82 -1.36 -0.58
C ALA A 55 -2.68 -2.35 -1.75
N ARG A 56 -2.71 -1.86 -3.00
CA ARG A 56 -2.59 -2.72 -4.19
C ARG A 56 -1.20 -3.33 -4.31
N LEU A 57 -0.14 -2.56 -4.05
CA LEU A 57 1.24 -3.04 -4.08
C LEU A 57 1.49 -4.04 -2.95
N PHE A 58 1.02 -3.74 -1.73
CA PHE A 58 1.15 -4.63 -0.58
C PHE A 58 0.44 -5.96 -0.82
N ALA A 59 -0.82 -5.93 -1.25
CA ALA A 59 -1.58 -7.13 -1.59
C ALA A 59 -0.89 -7.95 -2.70
N ARG A 60 -0.38 -7.30 -3.76
CA ARG A 60 0.37 -7.98 -4.83
C ARG A 60 1.61 -8.68 -4.28
N LYS A 61 2.44 -7.98 -3.50
CA LYS A 61 3.70 -8.52 -2.98
C LYS A 61 3.49 -9.65 -1.97
N THR A 62 2.48 -9.53 -1.11
CA THR A 62 2.24 -10.53 -0.06
C THR A 62 1.49 -11.76 -0.57
N GLU A 63 0.47 -11.60 -1.41
CA GLU A 63 -0.32 -12.74 -1.89
C GLU A 63 0.26 -13.41 -3.15
N LEU A 64 0.88 -12.64 -4.06
CA LEU A 64 1.29 -13.18 -5.37
C LEU A 64 2.79 -13.39 -5.52
N GLU A 65 3.59 -12.69 -4.72
CA GLU A 65 5.05 -12.86 -4.70
C GLU A 65 5.55 -13.64 -3.47
N ASP A 66 4.63 -14.10 -2.61
CA ASP A 66 4.91 -14.85 -1.37
C ASP A 66 5.95 -14.15 -0.46
N ARG A 67 5.85 -12.81 -0.38
CA ARG A 67 6.76 -11.99 0.42
C ARG A 67 6.19 -11.70 1.78
N LEU A 68 7.02 -11.82 2.81
CA LEU A 68 6.66 -11.49 4.19
C LEU A 68 7.38 -10.22 4.64
N PHE A 69 6.61 -9.14 4.82
CA PHE A 69 7.05 -7.89 5.44
C PHE A 69 5.86 -7.21 6.11
N LEU A 70 6.13 -6.31 7.06
CA LEU A 70 5.07 -5.59 7.77
C LEU A 70 4.36 -4.60 6.83
N PRO A 71 3.03 -4.40 6.97
CA PRO A 71 2.31 -3.36 6.25
C PRO A 71 2.68 -1.94 6.71
N PHE A 72 3.38 -1.81 7.84
CA PHE A 72 3.81 -0.54 8.43
C PHE A 72 5.32 -0.56 8.69
N VAL A 73 5.96 0.62 8.72
CA VAL A 73 7.41 0.77 8.92
C VAL A 73 7.91 0.23 10.26
N SER A 74 7.03 0.13 11.27
CA SER A 74 7.27 -0.62 12.52
C SER A 74 5.95 -1.12 13.13
N ARG A 75 6.00 -1.90 14.20
CA ARG A 75 4.79 -2.44 14.85
C ARG A 75 4.07 -1.42 15.75
N GLN A 76 4.69 -0.27 16.01
CA GLN A 76 4.26 0.69 17.02
C GLN A 76 3.85 2.04 16.43
N VAL A 77 4.01 2.22 15.11
CA VAL A 77 3.69 3.49 14.43
C VAL A 77 2.19 3.75 14.31
N CYS A 78 1.35 2.72 14.31
CA CYS A 78 -0.11 2.87 14.26
C CYS A 78 -0.74 2.39 15.56
N THR A 79 -1.72 3.15 16.07
CA THR A 79 -2.56 2.71 17.17
C THR A 79 -3.58 1.66 16.71
N ALA A 80 -4.16 0.93 17.65
CA ALA A 80 -5.26 0.01 17.33
C ALA A 80 -6.44 0.73 16.68
N THR A 81 -6.72 1.98 17.09
CA THR A 81 -7.80 2.79 16.53
C THR A 81 -7.53 3.14 15.07
N ASP A 82 -6.30 3.54 14.72
CA ASP A 82 -5.93 3.88 13.34
C ASP A 82 -6.16 2.69 12.41
N VAL A 83 -5.75 1.50 12.86
CA VAL A 83 -5.91 0.26 12.11
C VAL A 83 -7.38 -0.11 11.97
N CYS A 84 -8.16 -0.09 13.06
CA CYS A 84 -9.58 -0.43 13.02
C CYS A 84 -10.39 0.54 12.14
N GLN A 85 -10.15 1.84 12.26
CA GLN A 85 -10.83 2.87 11.46
C GLN A 85 -10.49 2.68 9.97
N THR A 86 -9.20 2.60 9.63
CA THR A 86 -8.75 2.46 8.25
C THR A 86 -9.28 1.17 7.61
N ALA A 87 -9.15 0.04 8.31
CA ALA A 87 -9.65 -1.24 7.80
C ALA A 87 -11.16 -1.21 7.58
N THR A 88 -11.94 -0.67 8.52
CA THR A 88 -13.40 -0.61 8.40
C THR A 88 -13.84 0.24 7.21
N GLU A 89 -13.21 1.39 6.99
CA GLU A 89 -13.51 2.24 5.84
C GLU A 89 -13.09 1.60 4.51
N MET A 90 -11.96 0.89 4.47
CA MET A 90 -11.57 0.12 3.28
C MET A 90 -12.58 -0.96 2.93
N LEU A 91 -13.09 -1.70 3.91
CA LEU A 91 -14.13 -2.72 3.71
C LEU A 91 -15.43 -2.10 3.17
N ARG A 92 -15.87 -0.98 3.76
CA ARG A 92 -17.05 -0.24 3.30
C ARG A 92 -16.89 0.26 1.86
N ALA A 93 -15.70 0.76 1.51
CA ALA A 93 -15.43 1.32 0.18
C ALA A 93 -15.56 0.30 -0.97
N VAL A 94 -15.42 -1.00 -0.66
CA VAL A 94 -15.54 -2.09 -1.65
C VAL A 94 -16.75 -3.01 -1.39
N ASP A 95 -17.66 -2.59 -0.51
CA ASP A 95 -18.85 -3.36 -0.10
C ASP A 95 -18.52 -4.79 0.39
N LEU A 96 -17.40 -4.94 1.12
CA LEU A 96 -16.98 -6.23 1.68
C LEU A 96 -17.53 -6.39 3.11
N ASN A 97 -18.29 -7.46 3.35
CA ASN A 97 -18.81 -7.75 4.68
C ASN A 97 -17.75 -8.44 5.57
N THR A 98 -17.96 -8.38 6.90
CA THR A 98 -17.02 -8.93 7.87
C THR A 98 -16.97 -10.46 7.91
N PHE A 99 -18.01 -11.16 7.42
CA PHE A 99 -18.01 -12.62 7.33
C PHE A 99 -17.05 -13.11 6.24
N ASP A 100 -17.03 -12.45 5.08
CA ASP A 100 -16.09 -12.73 3.99
C ASP A 100 -14.64 -12.45 4.45
N LEU A 101 -14.44 -11.38 5.22
CA LEU A 101 -13.14 -11.10 5.82
C LEU A 101 -12.69 -12.20 6.80
N ALA A 102 -13.60 -12.75 7.60
CA ALA A 102 -13.29 -13.84 8.53
C ALA A 102 -12.79 -15.10 7.81
N MET A 103 -13.32 -15.40 6.62
CA MET A 103 -12.79 -16.48 5.77
C MET A 103 -11.35 -16.22 5.33
N TRP A 104 -11.00 -14.95 5.08
CA TRP A 104 -9.64 -14.57 4.69
C TRP A 104 -8.65 -14.65 5.87
N TYR A 105 -9.08 -14.27 7.07
CA TYR A 105 -8.28 -14.34 8.29
C TYR A 105 -7.92 -15.77 8.69
N SER A 106 -8.72 -16.75 8.25
CA SER A 106 -8.53 -18.17 8.53
C SER A 106 -7.46 -18.84 7.67
N ARG A 107 -6.87 -18.12 6.70
CA ARG A 107 -5.84 -18.67 5.82
C ARG A 107 -4.53 -18.88 6.60
N PRO A 108 -3.87 -20.05 6.48
CA PRO A 108 -2.57 -20.28 7.08
C PRO A 108 -1.56 -19.26 6.56
N ARG A 109 -0.77 -18.64 7.45
CA ARG A 109 0.43 -17.91 7.01
C ARG A 109 1.58 -18.89 6.83
N PRO A 110 2.55 -18.61 5.93
CA PRO A 110 3.72 -19.47 5.75
C PRO A 110 4.48 -19.73 7.06
N ASP A 111 4.51 -18.74 7.97
CA ASP A 111 5.17 -18.84 9.29
C ASP A 111 4.37 -19.64 10.33
N ASP A 112 3.09 -19.95 10.06
CA ASP A 112 2.19 -20.71 10.94
C ASP A 112 2.18 -22.22 10.61
N ALA A 113 3.00 -22.67 9.65
CA ALA A 113 3.18 -24.09 9.35
C ALA A 113 3.97 -24.78 10.47
N PRO A 114 3.55 -25.97 10.94
CA PRO A 114 4.22 -26.70 12.02
C PRO A 114 5.64 -27.18 11.69
#